data_AF-A0A225D1V6-F1
#
_entry.id   AF-A0A225D1V6-F1
#
_cell.length_a   1.000
_cell.length_b   1.000
_cell.length_c   1.000
_cell.angle_alpha   90.00
_cell.angle_beta   90.00
_cell.angle_gamma   90.00
#
_symmetry.space_group_name_H-M   'P 1'
#
loop_
_entity.id
_entity.type
_entity.pdbx_description
1 polymer ?
#
loop_
_entity_poly.entity_id
_entity_poly.type
_entity_poly.pdbx_seq_one_letter_code
_entity_poly.pdbx_strand_id
1 'polypeptide(L)'
;MPFIASCPHCRVAKLRAPFKKRGKWATCPKCNQAFMLVPDDEHAAPLVQYALSFEDGEVEEPAEVVTAAPTVSEAAVAVTKVTAPMVATPAPVAPSPPTAPSPPTASAPRSSPPVTISIPSGPPVRHSNEPLRLALIALGVFGLSILATQFPYGRIIAVVLAPVGILLGGLSLLGLEKFKWVGAAGAGLNALALLLAAAFPGWLGGATWGPNTNPDAGPKPVTAVGKDGNFMPQPAEWVDASKAVWEQGDVRVALTSATVAQVDPNAKQPAKRKELCLRISLKMTNVGVARAIDFNGWTVTPPLAPGATPAEPVSPVGPKLTTAGATVALKPAGPTEKAVIYISKSAESTLVFDAPTKLADELTLELPAAAFGGEKPVRFRIPRTLVVGP
;
A
#
# COMPACT_ATOMS: atom_id res chain seq x y z
N MET A 1 39.92 1.45 0.56
CA MET A 1 39.50 0.94 -0.77
C MET A 1 38.08 1.41 -1.07
N PRO A 2 37.71 1.80 -2.30
CA PRO A 2 36.31 2.04 -2.66
C PRO A 2 35.54 0.71 -2.75
N PHE A 3 34.25 0.72 -2.44
CA PHE A 3 33.33 -0.40 -2.63
C PHE A 3 32.21 -0.01 -3.61
N ILE A 4 31.50 -1.00 -4.15
CA ILE A 4 30.33 -0.79 -5.01
C ILE A 4 29.08 -1.05 -4.18
N ALA A 5 28.14 -0.10 -4.18
CA ALA A 5 26.83 -0.24 -3.56
C ALA A 5 25.75 -0.34 -4.66
N SER A 6 24.92 -1.37 -4.59
CA SER A 6 23.79 -1.55 -5.50
C SER A 6 22.53 -0.93 -4.90
N CYS A 7 21.80 -0.15 -5.69
CA CYS A 7 20.54 0.46 -5.24
C CYS A 7 19.47 -0.64 -5.02
N PRO A 8 18.88 -0.78 -3.81
CA PRO A 8 17.93 -1.86 -3.52
C PRO A 8 16.60 -1.70 -4.26
N HIS A 9 16.24 -0.46 -4.64
CA HIS A 9 14.96 -0.16 -5.29
C HIS A 9 14.95 -0.55 -6.77
N CYS A 10 15.97 -0.11 -7.53
CA CYS A 10 16.00 -0.37 -8.97
C CYS A 10 16.92 -1.54 -9.36
N ARG A 11 17.89 -1.91 -8.51
CA ARG A 11 18.95 -2.92 -8.77
C ARG A 11 19.81 -2.69 -10.02
N VAL A 12 19.53 -1.66 -10.82
CA VAL A 12 20.27 -1.29 -12.03
C VAL A 12 21.44 -0.34 -11.71
N ALA A 13 21.26 0.58 -10.77
CA ALA A 13 22.29 1.55 -10.43
C ALA A 13 23.31 0.96 -9.46
N LYS A 14 24.59 0.97 -9.87
CA LYS A 14 25.75 0.65 -9.03
C LYS A 14 26.54 1.92 -8.76
N LEU A 15 26.72 2.27 -7.49
CA LEU A 15 27.44 3.46 -7.04
C LEU A 15 28.77 3.07 -6.41
N ARG A 16 29.87 3.55 -6.98
CA ARG A 16 31.20 3.39 -6.39
C ARG A 16 31.38 4.42 -5.28
N ALA A 17 31.52 3.96 -4.04
CA ALA A 17 31.67 4.82 -2.87
C ALA A 17 32.98 4.53 -2.11
N PRO A 18 33.63 5.52 -1.52
CA PRO A 18 34.76 5.27 -0.62
C PRO A 18 34.30 4.56 0.67
N PHE A 19 35.11 3.65 1.23
CA PHE A 19 34.77 2.89 2.45
C PHE A 19 34.27 3.75 3.62
N LYS A 20 34.81 4.97 3.77
CA LYS A 20 34.41 5.95 4.81
C LYS A 20 32.95 6.41 4.69
N LYS A 21 32.27 6.14 3.57
CA LYS A 21 30.84 6.44 3.34
C LYS A 21 29.92 5.23 3.52
N ARG A 22 30.44 4.08 3.96
CA ARG A 22 29.60 2.93 4.34
C ARG A 22 28.60 3.36 5.42
N GLY A 23 27.33 2.98 5.24
CA GLY A 23 26.24 3.37 6.14
C GLY A 23 25.71 4.80 5.95
N LYS A 24 26.29 5.61 5.04
CA LYS A 24 25.72 6.92 4.69
C LYS A 24 24.65 6.78 3.60
N TRP A 25 23.69 7.69 3.63
CA TRP A 25 22.65 7.79 2.61
C TRP A 25 23.19 8.42 1.32
N ALA A 26 22.75 7.89 0.18
CA ALA A 26 22.99 8.43 -1.16
C ALA A 26 21.73 8.33 -2.00
N THR A 27 21.54 9.27 -2.93
CA THR A 27 20.41 9.24 -3.87
C THR A 27 20.81 8.48 -5.12
N CYS A 28 19.97 7.51 -5.54
CA CYS A 28 20.18 6.74 -6.75
C CYS A 28 20.00 7.62 -8.00
N PRO A 29 20.97 7.68 -8.94
CA PRO A 29 20.84 8.51 -10.14
C PRO A 29 19.84 7.97 -11.18
N LYS A 30 19.31 6.74 -11.01
CA LYS A 30 18.36 6.12 -11.94
C LYS A 30 16.91 6.26 -11.49
N CYS A 31 16.60 5.98 -10.22
CA CYS A 31 15.23 6.03 -9.69
C CYS A 31 14.99 7.16 -8.69
N ASN A 32 16.00 7.98 -8.40
CA ASN A 32 15.95 9.12 -7.48
C ASN A 32 15.55 8.78 -6.02
N GLN A 33 15.60 7.50 -5.64
CA GLN A 33 15.35 7.06 -4.27
C GLN A 33 16.62 7.13 -3.42
N ALA A 34 16.49 7.57 -2.17
CA ALA A 34 17.57 7.56 -1.20
C ALA A 34 17.78 6.13 -0.65
N PHE A 35 19.02 5.66 -0.60
CA PHE A 35 19.36 4.38 -0.01
C PHE A 35 20.69 4.42 0.74
N MET A 36 20.89 3.48 1.65
CA MET A 36 22.12 3.37 2.43
C MET A 36 23.21 2.66 1.62
N LEU A 37 24.42 3.23 1.61
CA LEU A 37 25.57 2.64 0.92
C LEU A 37 26.09 1.42 1.69
N VAL A 38 25.71 0.23 1.21
CA VAL A 38 26.17 -1.08 1.70
C VAL A 38 26.96 -1.78 0.57
N PRO A 39 28.10 -2.43 0.85
CA PRO A 39 28.83 -3.20 -0.16
C PRO A 39 27.97 -4.32 -0.74
N ASP A 40 27.97 -4.45 -2.08
CA ASP A 40 27.24 -5.49 -2.83
C ASP A 40 27.83 -6.89 -2.62
N ASP A 41 29.10 -6.97 -2.21
CA ASP A 41 29.80 -8.23 -1.99
C ASP A 41 29.42 -8.82 -0.61
N GLU A 42 28.41 -9.69 -0.59
CA GLU A 42 27.99 -10.51 0.56
C GLU A 42 29.10 -11.41 1.13
N HIS A 43 30.28 -11.49 0.49
CA HIS A 43 31.40 -12.31 0.93
C HIS A 43 32.57 -11.53 1.55
N ALA A 44 32.52 -10.19 1.61
CA ALA A 44 33.65 -9.37 2.05
C ALA A 44 33.47 -8.69 3.42
N ALA A 45 32.33 -8.87 4.09
CA ALA A 45 32.22 -8.48 5.49
C ALA A 45 32.69 -9.65 6.36
N PRO A 46 33.86 -9.59 7.03
CA PRO A 46 34.08 -10.48 8.16
C PRO A 46 32.89 -10.28 9.11
N LEU A 47 32.28 -11.39 9.53
CA LEU A 47 31.31 -11.41 10.62
C LEU A 47 32.03 -10.79 11.82
N VAL A 48 31.87 -9.48 12.01
CA VAL A 48 32.19 -8.85 13.28
C VAL A 48 31.15 -9.43 14.22
N GLN A 49 31.52 -10.49 14.92
CA GLN A 49 30.83 -10.93 16.11
C GLN A 49 30.83 -9.71 17.02
N TYR A 50 29.68 -9.03 17.08
CA TYR A 50 29.41 -8.16 18.20
C TYR A 50 29.39 -9.10 19.40
N ALA A 51 30.52 -9.18 20.12
CA ALA A 51 30.55 -9.69 21.47
C ALA A 51 29.69 -8.74 22.30
N LEU A 52 28.38 -8.97 22.26
CA LEU A 52 27.49 -8.58 23.34
C LEU A 52 27.96 -9.42 24.51
N SER A 53 28.87 -8.87 25.29
CA SER A 53 29.23 -9.39 26.61
C SER A 53 27.96 -9.33 27.45
N PHE A 54 27.23 -10.43 27.47
CA PHE A 54 26.30 -10.71 28.56
C PHE A 54 27.19 -11.04 29.75
N GLU A 55 27.16 -10.18 30.76
CA GLU A 55 27.73 -10.53 32.06
C GLU A 55 27.01 -11.80 32.53
N ASP A 56 27.79 -12.87 32.68
CA ASP A 56 27.33 -14.15 33.20
C ASP A 56 26.85 -13.94 34.64
N GLY A 57 25.54 -13.73 34.79
CA GLY A 57 24.86 -13.85 36.06
C GLY A 57 24.92 -15.32 36.48
N GLU A 58 25.72 -15.56 37.52
CA GLU A 58 25.83 -16.79 38.31
C GLU A 58 24.46 -17.46 38.48
N VAL A 59 24.25 -18.57 37.76
CA VAL A 59 23.06 -19.42 37.93
C VAL A 59 23.33 -20.31 39.13
N GLU A 60 22.81 -19.92 40.29
CA GLU A 60 22.70 -20.79 41.45
C GLU A 60 21.90 -22.05 41.07
N GLU A 61 22.55 -23.19 41.26
CA GLU A 61 22.03 -24.54 41.11
C GLU A 61 21.00 -24.81 42.23
N PRO A 62 19.69 -24.99 41.93
CA PRO A 62 18.73 -25.27 42.97
C PRO A 62 18.76 -26.75 43.35
N ALA A 63 19.06 -26.97 44.62
CA ALA A 63 19.04 -28.25 45.29
C ALA A 63 17.69 -28.98 45.15
N GLU A 64 17.81 -30.29 45.04
CA GLU A 64 16.76 -31.30 45.04
C GLU A 64 15.89 -31.21 46.31
N VAL A 65 14.62 -30.85 46.18
CA VAL A 65 13.63 -30.92 47.28
C VAL A 65 12.46 -31.82 46.92
N VAL A 66 12.36 -32.85 47.76
CA VAL A 66 11.38 -33.93 47.83
C VAL A 66 9.96 -33.42 48.10
N THR A 67 9.01 -33.96 47.32
CA THR A 67 7.60 -34.28 47.62
C THR A 67 6.75 -33.30 48.46
N ALA A 68 5.72 -32.72 47.83
CA ALA A 68 4.32 -32.78 48.30
C ALA A 68 3.39 -32.15 47.25
N ALA A 69 2.31 -32.86 46.91
CA ALA A 69 1.22 -32.30 46.11
C ALA A 69 0.43 -31.25 46.93
N PRO A 70 0.00 -30.16 46.29
CA PRO A 70 -1.24 -29.53 46.72
C PRO A 70 -2.20 -29.31 45.54
N THR A 71 -3.41 -29.76 45.80
CA THR A 71 -4.70 -29.29 45.31
C THR A 71 -4.74 -27.77 45.10
N VAL A 72 -5.12 -27.31 43.90
CA VAL A 72 -5.52 -25.91 43.62
C VAL A 72 -6.70 -26.02 42.65
N SER A 73 -7.95 -25.91 43.12
CA SER A 73 -8.67 -24.71 43.55
C SER A 73 -8.86 -23.71 42.41
N GLU A 74 -10.09 -23.75 41.91
CA GLU A 74 -10.76 -22.84 40.99
C GLU A 74 -10.60 -21.38 41.44
N ALA A 75 -9.86 -20.59 40.65
CA ALA A 75 -9.79 -19.14 40.80
C ALA A 75 -10.29 -18.48 39.51
N ALA A 76 -11.45 -17.85 39.64
CA ALA A 76 -12.12 -17.07 38.62
C ALA A 76 -11.19 -15.98 38.04
N VAL A 77 -11.00 -16.00 36.73
CA VAL A 77 -10.35 -14.92 36.00
C VAL A 77 -11.34 -13.77 35.88
N ALA A 78 -11.06 -12.68 36.60
CA ALA A 78 -11.80 -11.44 36.51
C ALA A 78 -11.63 -10.82 35.11
N VAL A 79 -12.76 -10.71 34.42
CA VAL A 79 -12.90 -10.01 33.14
C VAL A 79 -12.54 -8.53 33.33
N THR A 80 -11.40 -8.11 32.80
CA THR A 80 -11.05 -6.69 32.72
C THR A 80 -11.92 -6.03 31.65
N LYS A 81 -12.95 -5.31 32.11
CA LYS A 81 -13.85 -4.50 31.30
C LYS A 81 -13.06 -3.31 30.72
N VAL A 82 -12.81 -3.35 29.41
CA VAL A 82 -12.21 -2.23 28.68
C VAL A 82 -13.24 -1.11 28.57
N THR A 83 -13.02 -0.05 29.35
CA THR A 83 -13.82 1.19 29.34
C THR A 83 -13.57 1.93 28.03
N ALA A 84 -14.66 2.28 27.33
CA ALA A 84 -14.64 3.08 26.11
C ALA A 84 -14.05 4.49 26.35
N PRO A 85 -13.35 5.08 25.36
CA PRO A 85 -12.89 6.46 25.46
C PRO A 85 -14.09 7.41 25.43
N MET A 86 -14.15 8.23 26.47
CA MET A 86 -15.14 9.27 26.70
C MET A 86 -15.05 10.33 25.61
N VAL A 87 -16.17 10.59 24.95
CA VAL A 87 -16.37 11.66 23.96
C VAL A 87 -16.10 13.00 24.65
N ALA A 88 -15.18 13.77 24.10
CA ALA A 88 -14.88 15.12 24.56
C ALA A 88 -16.04 16.06 24.23
N THR A 89 -16.60 16.64 25.29
CA THR A 89 -17.61 17.70 25.28
C THR A 89 -17.12 18.93 24.51
N PRO A 90 -17.94 19.56 23.65
CA PRO A 90 -17.59 20.80 22.98
C PRO A 90 -17.54 21.97 23.97
N ALA A 91 -16.50 22.80 23.83
CA ALA A 91 -16.28 24.00 24.63
C ALA A 91 -17.38 25.06 24.38
N PRO A 92 -17.73 25.85 25.41
CA PRO A 92 -18.76 26.89 25.32
C PRO A 92 -18.27 28.12 24.53
N VAL A 93 -19.18 28.62 23.70
CA VAL A 93 -19.07 29.84 22.89
C VAL A 93 -18.85 31.05 23.81
N ALA A 94 -17.77 31.80 23.55
CA ALA A 94 -17.51 33.08 24.22
C ALA A 94 -18.44 34.18 23.65
N PRO A 95 -19.03 35.03 24.51
CA PRO A 95 -19.88 36.15 24.09
C PRO A 95 -19.06 37.33 23.55
N SER A 96 -19.60 37.97 22.51
CA SER A 96 -19.08 39.18 21.87
C SER A 96 -18.98 40.38 22.83
N PRO A 97 -17.93 41.20 22.75
CA PRO A 97 -17.84 42.45 23.50
C PRO A 97 -18.73 43.58 22.94
N PRO A 98 -19.03 44.58 23.77
CA PRO A 98 -20.15 45.50 23.59
C PRO A 98 -19.83 46.74 22.75
N THR A 99 -20.87 47.19 22.06
CA THR A 99 -21.03 48.51 21.43
C THR A 99 -20.62 49.64 22.37
N ALA A 100 -19.76 50.54 21.87
CA ALA A 100 -19.38 51.79 22.53
C ALA A 100 -19.87 53.01 21.70
N PRO A 101 -20.02 54.19 22.34
CA PRO A 101 -21.12 55.12 22.09
C PRO A 101 -20.77 56.33 21.20
N SER A 102 -21.79 56.88 20.52
CA SER A 102 -21.86 58.29 20.08
C SER A 102 -21.84 59.22 21.31
N PRO A 103 -21.22 60.43 21.31
CA PRO A 103 -21.84 61.70 20.80
C PRO A 103 -20.76 62.79 20.44
N PRO A 104 -21.00 64.12 20.27
CA PRO A 104 -22.23 64.92 20.45
C PRO A 104 -22.58 65.93 19.35
N THR A 105 -23.78 66.46 19.56
CA THR A 105 -24.57 67.42 18.81
C THR A 105 -24.14 68.89 19.05
N ALA A 106 -24.42 69.71 18.02
CA ALA A 106 -24.73 71.14 18.02
C ALA A 106 -23.62 72.21 18.13
N SER A 107 -23.57 73.05 17.09
CA SER A 107 -23.60 74.51 17.21
C SER A 107 -24.20 75.12 15.93
N ALA A 108 -25.13 76.06 16.13
CA ALA A 108 -25.89 76.77 15.10
C ALA A 108 -25.21 78.14 14.73
N PRO A 109 -25.85 79.06 13.99
CA PRO A 109 -25.39 79.58 12.71
C PRO A 109 -24.62 80.92 12.79
N ARG A 110 -23.74 81.18 11.83
CA ARG A 110 -23.28 82.54 11.50
C ARG A 110 -23.40 82.79 10.01
N SER A 111 -24.18 83.83 9.69
CA SER A 111 -24.34 84.39 8.36
C SER A 111 -23.05 85.06 7.89
N SER A 112 -22.54 84.63 6.73
CA SER A 112 -21.39 85.22 6.05
C SER A 112 -21.82 85.72 4.66
N PRO A 113 -21.20 86.80 4.15
CA PRO A 113 -21.64 87.58 2.97
C PRO A 113 -21.60 86.80 1.64
N PRO A 114 -22.21 87.31 0.56
CA PRO A 114 -22.33 86.62 -0.73
C PRO A 114 -20.97 86.17 -1.28
N VAL A 115 -20.73 84.86 -1.24
CA VAL A 115 -19.57 84.20 -1.83
C VAL A 115 -19.85 83.95 -3.30
N THR A 116 -19.03 84.54 -4.16
CA THR A 116 -18.94 84.23 -5.59
C THR A 116 -18.74 82.74 -5.79
N ILE A 117 -19.74 82.05 -6.36
CA ILE A 117 -19.73 80.61 -6.65
C ILE A 117 -18.67 80.35 -7.73
N SER A 118 -17.45 80.09 -7.30
CA SER A 118 -16.46 79.39 -8.12
C SER A 118 -16.84 77.91 -8.04
N ILE A 119 -17.40 77.36 -9.11
CA ILE A 119 -17.71 75.92 -9.21
C ILE A 119 -16.39 75.18 -8.93
N PRO A 120 -16.25 74.49 -7.78
CA PRO A 120 -15.03 73.79 -7.49
C PRO A 120 -14.87 72.71 -8.55
N SER A 121 -13.78 72.78 -9.31
CA SER A 121 -13.33 71.70 -10.17
C SER A 121 -13.38 70.42 -9.34
N GLY A 122 -14.33 69.53 -9.65
CA GLY A 122 -14.53 68.30 -8.89
C GLY A 122 -13.19 67.58 -8.73
N PRO A 123 -12.96 66.90 -7.60
CA PRO A 123 -11.71 66.19 -7.39
C PRO A 123 -11.42 65.33 -8.63
N PRO A 124 -10.19 65.35 -9.17
CA PRO A 124 -9.86 64.63 -10.38
C PRO A 124 -10.32 63.18 -10.19
N VAL A 125 -11.20 62.72 -11.08
CA VAL A 125 -11.71 61.35 -11.08
C VAL A 125 -10.48 60.45 -11.18
N ARG A 126 -10.10 59.82 -10.06
CA ARG A 126 -9.01 58.85 -10.06
C ARG A 126 -9.48 57.69 -10.90
N HIS A 127 -9.01 57.59 -12.14
CA HIS A 127 -9.18 56.41 -12.96
C HIS A 127 -8.58 55.24 -12.19
N SER A 128 -9.44 54.42 -11.59
CA SER A 128 -9.02 53.26 -10.83
C SER A 128 -8.42 52.26 -11.83
N ASN A 129 -7.18 51.84 -11.59
CA ASN A 129 -6.52 50.79 -12.37
C ASN A 129 -7.10 49.40 -12.02
N GLU A 130 -8.41 49.31 -11.84
CA GLU A 130 -9.16 48.08 -11.54
C GLU A 130 -8.89 46.95 -12.53
N PRO A 131 -8.91 47.17 -13.86
CA PRO A 131 -8.75 46.06 -14.77
C PRO A 131 -7.29 45.56 -14.81
N LEU A 132 -6.30 46.42 -14.54
CA LEU A 132 -4.92 45.98 -14.33
C LEU A 132 -4.79 45.11 -13.06
N ARG A 133 -5.48 45.47 -11.97
CA ARG A 133 -5.51 44.65 -10.75
C ARG A 133 -6.11 43.27 -11.02
N LEU A 134 -7.21 43.19 -11.75
CA LEU A 134 -7.83 41.92 -12.15
C LEU A 134 -6.87 41.06 -12.99
N ALA A 135 -6.16 41.66 -13.94
CA ALA A 135 -5.18 40.97 -14.77
C ALA A 135 -4.01 40.39 -13.93
N LEU A 136 -3.51 41.16 -12.95
CA LEU A 136 -2.47 40.68 -12.02
C LEU A 136 -2.96 39.57 -11.10
N ILE A 137 -4.21 39.65 -10.62
CA ILE A 137 -4.83 38.57 -9.84
C ILE A 137 -4.92 37.30 -10.70
N ALA A 138 -5.34 37.40 -11.96
CA ALA A 138 -5.40 36.26 -12.88
C ALA A 138 -4.03 35.58 -13.06
N LEU A 139 -2.95 36.35 -13.16
CA LEU A 139 -1.58 35.82 -13.21
C LEU A 139 -1.18 35.12 -11.89
N GLY A 140 -1.58 35.68 -10.74
CA GLY A 140 -1.38 35.04 -9.44
C GLY A 140 -2.11 33.70 -9.32
N VAL A 141 -3.35 33.63 -9.80
CA VAL A 141 -4.15 32.39 -9.83
C VAL A 141 -3.50 31.32 -10.70
N PHE A 142 -2.86 31.69 -11.82
CA PHE A 142 -2.09 30.75 -12.64
C PHE A 142 -0.94 30.13 -11.83
N GLY A 143 -0.14 30.96 -11.14
CA GLY A 143 0.97 30.48 -10.30
C GLY A 143 0.51 29.53 -9.19
N LEU A 144 -0.59 29.86 -8.52
CA LEU A 144 -1.21 28.99 -7.51
C LEU A 144 -1.73 27.67 -8.11
N SER A 145 -2.32 27.72 -9.31
CA SER A 145 -2.81 26.53 -10.00
C SER A 145 -1.65 25.57 -10.33
N ILE A 146 -0.54 26.09 -10.85
CA ILE A 146 0.66 25.27 -11.13
C ILE A 146 1.27 24.73 -9.84
N LEU A 147 1.41 25.55 -8.80
CA LEU A 147 1.94 25.09 -7.51
C LEU A 147 1.05 23.99 -6.90
N ALA A 148 -0.27 24.14 -7.01
CA ALA A 148 -1.22 23.16 -6.51
C ALA A 148 -0.95 21.77 -7.11
N THR A 149 -0.58 21.68 -8.40
CA THR A 149 -0.28 20.39 -9.06
C THR A 149 0.82 19.55 -8.40
N GLN A 150 1.66 20.15 -7.55
CA GLN A 150 2.73 19.46 -6.82
C GLN A 150 2.22 18.64 -5.62
N PHE A 151 0.96 18.81 -5.23
CA PHE A 151 0.38 18.12 -4.07
C PHE A 151 -0.50 16.92 -4.49
N PRO A 152 -0.69 15.94 -3.58
CA PRO A 152 -1.74 14.94 -3.72
C PRO A 152 -3.09 15.65 -3.90
N TYR A 153 -3.86 15.29 -4.93
CA TYR A 153 -5.12 15.96 -5.33
C TYR A 153 -4.98 17.39 -5.87
N GLY A 154 -3.76 17.90 -6.00
CA GLY A 154 -3.43 19.21 -6.53
C GLY A 154 -4.05 19.56 -7.88
N ARG A 155 -4.23 18.53 -8.71
CA ARG A 155 -4.84 18.62 -10.03
C ARG A 155 -6.31 19.02 -10.00
N ILE A 156 -7.07 18.50 -9.03
CA ILE A 156 -8.49 18.86 -8.87
C ILE A 156 -8.58 20.34 -8.52
N ILE A 157 -7.70 20.81 -7.62
CA ILE A 157 -7.60 22.22 -7.24
C ILE A 157 -7.23 23.07 -8.46
N ALA A 158 -6.24 22.65 -9.26
CA ALA A 158 -5.83 23.37 -10.46
C ALA A 158 -6.95 23.48 -11.51
N VAL A 159 -7.76 22.42 -11.69
CA VAL A 159 -8.91 22.44 -12.60
C VAL A 159 -10.02 23.37 -12.14
N VAL A 160 -10.16 23.61 -10.83
CA VAL A 160 -11.12 24.59 -10.31
C VAL A 160 -10.57 26.02 -10.38
N LEU A 161 -9.29 26.22 -10.05
CA LEU A 161 -8.67 27.54 -10.03
C LEU A 161 -8.44 28.13 -11.43
N ALA A 162 -8.05 27.30 -12.40
CA ALA A 162 -7.75 27.78 -13.75
C ALA A 162 -8.96 28.46 -14.44
N PRO A 163 -10.19 27.91 -14.43
CA PRO A 163 -11.38 28.62 -14.91
C PRO A 163 -11.61 29.98 -14.24
N VAL A 164 -11.37 30.09 -12.93
CA VAL A 164 -11.47 31.38 -12.21
C VAL A 164 -10.46 32.38 -12.77
N GLY A 165 -9.21 31.95 -12.99
CA GLY A 165 -8.18 32.79 -13.60
C GLY A 165 -8.50 33.20 -15.04
N ILE A 166 -9.10 32.31 -15.84
CA ILE A 166 -9.58 32.62 -17.21
C ILE A 166 -10.66 33.70 -17.15
N LEU A 167 -11.64 33.58 -16.25
CA LEU A 167 -12.72 34.55 -16.08
C LEU A 167 -12.18 35.92 -15.66
N LEU A 168 -11.28 35.97 -14.68
CA LEU A 168 -10.66 37.23 -14.22
C LEU A 168 -9.82 37.89 -15.31
N GLY A 169 -9.03 37.10 -16.06
CA GLY A 169 -8.28 37.58 -17.21
C GLY A 169 -9.20 38.11 -18.32
N GLY A 170 -10.28 37.39 -18.62
CA GLY A 170 -11.29 37.79 -19.60
C GLY A 170 -12.01 39.08 -19.23
N LEU A 171 -12.44 39.23 -17.97
CA LEU A 171 -13.05 40.47 -17.47
C LEU A 171 -12.09 41.66 -17.57
N SER A 172 -10.80 41.45 -17.32
CA SER A 172 -9.80 42.52 -17.46
C SER A 172 -9.64 43.03 -18.90
N LEU A 173 -9.90 42.19 -19.90
CA LEU A 173 -9.83 42.57 -21.32
C LEU A 173 -10.93 43.55 -21.73
N LEU A 174 -12.08 43.51 -21.04
CA LEU A 174 -13.20 44.42 -21.31
C LEU A 174 -12.92 45.85 -20.83
N GLY A 175 -12.02 46.03 -19.85
CA GLY A 175 -11.73 47.34 -19.24
C GLY A 175 -10.38 47.96 -19.62
N LEU A 176 -9.48 47.24 -20.31
CA LEU A 176 -8.15 47.74 -20.65
C LEU A 176 -8.09 48.21 -22.10
N GLU A 177 -7.97 49.52 -22.34
CA GLU A 177 -7.60 50.02 -23.68
C GLU A 177 -6.09 49.88 -23.94
N LYS A 178 -5.27 50.16 -22.92
CA LYS A 178 -3.79 50.26 -23.06
C LYS A 178 -3.02 48.99 -22.67
N PHE A 179 -3.60 48.08 -21.90
CA PHE A 179 -2.90 46.89 -21.37
C PHE A 179 -3.58 45.56 -21.69
N LYS A 180 -4.27 45.48 -22.84
CA LYS A 180 -4.97 44.25 -23.28
C LYS A 180 -4.08 43.00 -23.23
N TRP A 181 -2.79 43.16 -23.52
CA TRP A 181 -1.84 42.05 -23.51
C TRP A 181 -1.69 41.38 -22.13
N VAL A 182 -1.81 42.14 -21.03
CA VAL A 182 -1.69 41.58 -19.65
C VAL A 182 -2.90 40.71 -19.33
N GLY A 183 -4.10 41.18 -19.65
CA GLY A 183 -5.33 40.40 -19.50
C GLY A 183 -5.34 39.16 -20.39
N ALA A 184 -4.88 39.30 -21.64
CA ALA A 184 -4.73 38.18 -22.58
C ALA A 184 -3.72 37.14 -22.08
N ALA A 185 -2.59 37.58 -21.52
CA ALA A 185 -1.60 36.70 -20.92
C ALA A 185 -2.17 35.96 -19.70
N GLY A 186 -2.87 36.66 -18.80
CA GLY A 186 -3.52 36.05 -17.64
C GLY A 186 -4.55 34.98 -18.03
N ALA A 187 -5.43 35.28 -18.99
CA ALA A 187 -6.41 34.32 -19.49
C ALA A 187 -5.74 33.14 -20.21
N GLY A 188 -4.77 33.41 -21.09
CA GLY A 188 -4.05 32.40 -21.87
C GLY A 188 -3.26 31.43 -21.01
N LEU A 189 -2.54 31.92 -19.99
CA LEU A 189 -1.77 31.07 -19.08
C LEU A 189 -2.68 30.17 -18.24
N ASN A 190 -3.81 30.66 -17.75
CA ASN A 190 -4.77 29.82 -17.03
C ASN A 190 -5.44 28.78 -17.95
N ALA A 191 -5.74 29.15 -19.20
CA ALA A 191 -6.22 28.18 -20.19
C ALA A 191 -5.17 27.08 -20.47
N LEU A 192 -3.90 27.45 -20.56
CA LEU A 192 -2.80 26.49 -20.70
C LEU A 192 -2.66 25.60 -19.45
N ALA A 193 -2.76 26.16 -18.24
CA ALA A 193 -2.75 25.37 -17.01
C ALA A 193 -3.90 24.36 -16.97
N LEU A 194 -5.10 24.77 -17.36
CA LEU A 194 -6.27 23.89 -17.46
C LEU A 194 -6.03 22.78 -18.48
N LEU A 195 -5.48 23.11 -19.66
CA LEU A 195 -5.16 22.12 -20.70
C LEU A 195 -4.08 21.12 -20.21
N LEU A 196 -3.01 21.59 -19.58
CA LEU A 196 -1.95 20.73 -19.04
C LEU A 196 -2.50 19.82 -17.93
N ALA A 197 -3.27 20.38 -17.00
CA ALA A 197 -3.93 19.62 -15.96
C ALA A 197 -4.92 18.61 -16.56
N ALA A 198 -5.68 18.97 -17.60
CA ALA A 198 -6.68 18.09 -18.17
C ALA A 198 -6.07 16.97 -19.04
N ALA A 199 -5.24 17.33 -20.01
CA ALA A 199 -4.78 16.44 -21.08
C ALA A 199 -3.43 15.77 -20.78
N PHE A 200 -2.58 16.36 -19.92
CA PHE A 200 -1.20 15.91 -19.71
C PHE A 200 -0.84 15.66 -18.23
N PRO A 201 -1.60 14.82 -17.49
CA PRO A 201 -1.31 14.52 -16.09
C PRO A 201 0.13 14.05 -15.83
N GLY A 202 0.63 13.18 -16.72
CA GLY A 202 1.95 12.57 -16.55
C GLY A 202 3.09 13.59 -16.60
N TRP A 203 2.94 14.70 -17.34
CA TRP A 203 3.94 15.77 -17.38
C TRP A 203 4.03 16.54 -16.05
N LEU A 204 2.91 16.59 -15.31
CA LEU A 204 2.82 17.22 -14.00
C LEU A 204 3.13 16.24 -12.86
N GLY A 205 3.58 15.02 -13.18
CA GLY A 205 3.83 13.96 -12.19
C GLY A 205 2.55 13.36 -11.58
N GLY A 206 1.38 13.68 -12.13
CA GLY A 206 0.09 13.18 -11.65
C GLY A 206 -0.34 11.87 -12.31
N ALA A 207 -1.13 11.07 -11.57
CA ALA A 207 -1.83 9.93 -12.14
C ALA A 207 -2.92 10.36 -13.14
N THR A 208 -3.35 9.44 -14.01
CA THR A 208 -4.45 9.64 -14.98
C THR A 208 -5.76 10.06 -14.28
N TRP A 209 -6.67 10.77 -14.98
CA TRP A 209 -7.93 11.27 -14.39
C TRP A 209 -8.90 10.18 -13.94
N GLY A 210 -8.77 8.99 -14.52
CA GLY A 210 -9.60 7.87 -14.11
C GLY A 210 -9.39 7.57 -12.63
N PRO A 211 -10.34 6.89 -11.96
CA PRO A 211 -9.97 6.10 -10.80
C PRO A 211 -8.69 5.37 -11.18
N ASN A 212 -7.69 5.34 -10.30
CA ASN A 212 -6.50 4.52 -10.53
C ASN A 212 -7.00 3.10 -10.81
N THR A 213 -7.28 2.79 -12.08
CA THR A 213 -7.31 1.45 -12.61
C THR A 213 -5.90 1.06 -12.30
N ASN A 214 -5.76 0.36 -11.18
CA ASN A 214 -4.51 0.00 -10.58
C ASN A 214 -3.59 -0.35 -11.76
N PRO A 215 -2.42 0.25 -11.96
CA PRO A 215 -1.56 -0.16 -13.08
C PRO A 215 -1.26 -1.69 -13.04
N ASP A 216 -1.52 -2.29 -11.88
CA ASP A 216 -1.60 -3.70 -11.53
C ASP A 216 -2.95 -4.41 -11.80
N ALA A 217 -3.95 -3.74 -12.38
CA ALA A 217 -5.26 -4.29 -12.73
C ALA A 217 -5.23 -5.07 -14.04
N GLY A 218 -4.13 -4.99 -14.79
CA GLY A 218 -3.83 -5.99 -15.79
C GLY A 218 -3.52 -7.33 -15.13
N PRO A 219 -3.88 -8.47 -15.75
CA PRO A 219 -3.56 -9.80 -15.23
C PRO A 219 -2.05 -9.91 -15.03
N LYS A 220 -1.59 -9.82 -13.78
CA LYS A 220 -0.16 -9.95 -13.49
C LYS A 220 0.28 -11.37 -13.88
N PRO A 221 1.36 -11.52 -14.68
CA PRO A 221 1.87 -12.83 -15.03
C PRO A 221 2.30 -13.55 -13.75
N VAL A 222 2.13 -14.87 -13.75
CA VAL A 222 2.70 -15.70 -12.70
C VAL A 222 4.21 -15.68 -12.87
N THR A 223 4.93 -15.42 -11.78
CA THR A 223 6.38 -15.44 -11.72
C THR A 223 6.88 -16.51 -10.75
N ALA A 224 7.96 -17.19 -11.14
CA ALA A 224 8.76 -18.03 -10.27
C ALA A 224 9.87 -17.16 -9.66
N VAL A 225 9.87 -17.02 -8.34
CA VAL A 225 10.87 -16.25 -7.58
C VAL A 225 11.74 -17.23 -6.80
N GLY A 226 13.07 -17.14 -6.92
CA GLY A 226 13.97 -18.04 -6.18
C GLY A 226 13.80 -17.93 -4.66
N LYS A 227 13.84 -19.05 -3.95
CA LYS A 227 13.70 -19.08 -2.47
C LYS A 227 14.74 -18.20 -1.76
N ASP A 228 15.96 -18.20 -2.29
CA ASP A 228 17.09 -17.46 -1.70
C ASP A 228 17.19 -16.02 -2.21
N GLY A 229 16.24 -15.55 -3.02
CA GLY A 229 16.28 -14.21 -3.63
C GLY A 229 17.32 -14.02 -4.74
N ASN A 230 18.21 -15.00 -4.97
CA ASN A 230 19.26 -14.96 -5.99
C ASN A 230 18.78 -15.17 -7.43
N PHE A 231 17.56 -15.65 -7.64
CA PHE A 231 17.00 -15.81 -8.98
C PHE A 231 16.13 -14.62 -9.35
N MET A 232 16.41 -14.05 -10.52
CA MET A 232 15.52 -13.08 -11.15
C MET A 232 14.14 -13.72 -11.35
N PRO A 233 13.04 -13.00 -11.03
CA PRO A 233 11.69 -13.49 -11.30
C PRO A 233 11.53 -13.85 -12.77
N GLN A 234 11.14 -15.08 -13.06
CA GLN A 234 10.86 -15.53 -14.43
C GLN A 234 9.38 -15.85 -14.59
N PRO A 235 8.75 -15.49 -15.72
CA PRO A 235 7.39 -15.91 -16.00
C PRO A 235 7.33 -17.44 -16.11
N ALA A 236 6.47 -18.07 -15.31
CA ALA A 236 6.36 -19.53 -15.30
C ALA A 236 4.91 -19.95 -15.05
N GLU A 237 4.41 -20.88 -15.85
CA GLU A 237 3.09 -21.49 -15.61
C GLU A 237 3.15 -22.55 -14.50
N TRP A 238 4.26 -23.29 -14.43
CA TRP A 238 4.54 -24.30 -13.42
C TRP A 238 5.83 -23.96 -12.68
N VAL A 239 5.78 -23.94 -11.36
CA VAL A 239 6.91 -23.58 -10.50
C VAL A 239 7.50 -24.84 -9.88
N ASP A 240 8.80 -25.07 -10.06
CA ASP A 240 9.53 -26.11 -9.31
C ASP A 240 9.62 -25.71 -7.83
N ALA A 241 8.86 -26.41 -7.00
CA ALA A 241 8.71 -26.13 -5.58
C ALA A 241 10.02 -26.29 -4.79
N SER A 242 11.04 -26.96 -5.35
CA SER A 242 12.34 -27.09 -4.71
C SER A 242 13.20 -25.83 -4.85
N LYS A 243 13.10 -25.13 -5.99
CA LYS A 243 13.99 -24.01 -6.35
C LYS A 243 13.32 -22.64 -6.17
N ALA A 244 12.02 -22.58 -6.39
CA ALA A 244 11.30 -21.33 -6.51
C ALA A 244 9.99 -21.33 -5.73
N VAL A 245 9.48 -20.11 -5.60
CA VAL A 245 8.24 -19.73 -4.95
C VAL A 245 7.32 -19.16 -6.02
N TRP A 246 6.03 -19.50 -5.95
CA TRP A 246 5.05 -18.99 -6.88
C TRP A 246 4.63 -17.58 -6.44
N GLU A 247 4.57 -16.63 -7.36
CA GLU A 247 4.16 -15.27 -7.09
C GLU A 247 3.21 -14.75 -8.18
N GLN A 248 2.13 -14.09 -7.76
CA GLN A 248 1.25 -13.34 -8.65
C GLN A 248 0.76 -12.09 -7.93
N GLY A 249 1.27 -10.95 -8.34
CA GLY A 249 0.94 -9.67 -7.70
C GLY A 249 1.36 -9.59 -6.26
N ASP A 250 0.37 -9.42 -5.38
CA ASP A 250 0.62 -9.20 -3.96
C ASP A 250 0.73 -10.50 -3.17
N VAL A 251 0.53 -11.65 -3.84
CA VAL A 251 0.46 -12.97 -3.22
C VAL A 251 1.71 -13.77 -3.60
N ARG A 252 2.41 -14.29 -2.60
CA ARG A 252 3.50 -15.24 -2.76
C ARG A 252 3.15 -16.53 -2.03
N VAL A 253 3.20 -17.66 -2.71
CA VAL A 253 2.92 -18.99 -2.14
C VAL A 253 4.18 -19.84 -2.21
N ALA A 254 4.63 -20.34 -1.07
CA ALA A 254 5.76 -21.24 -0.94
C ALA A 254 5.30 -22.60 -0.44
N LEU A 255 5.81 -23.68 -1.03
CA LEU A 255 5.70 -25.01 -0.46
C LEU A 255 6.82 -25.21 0.55
N THR A 256 6.43 -25.37 1.82
CA THR A 256 7.38 -25.46 2.95
C THR A 256 7.78 -26.90 3.22
N SER A 257 6.85 -27.86 3.14
CA SER A 257 7.16 -29.28 3.27
C SER A 257 6.18 -30.17 2.53
N ALA A 258 6.65 -31.35 2.13
CA ALA A 258 5.84 -32.47 1.68
C ALA A 258 6.32 -33.74 2.41
N THR A 259 5.44 -34.40 3.15
CA THR A 259 5.81 -35.54 3.99
C THR A 259 4.75 -36.63 3.92
N VAL A 260 5.17 -37.87 3.67
CA VAL A 260 4.31 -39.05 3.79
C VAL A 260 4.44 -39.57 5.22
N ALA A 261 3.35 -39.55 5.96
CA ALA A 261 3.35 -40.00 7.36
C ALA A 261 2.01 -40.63 7.74
N GLN A 262 2.06 -41.47 8.77
CA GLN A 262 0.88 -41.99 9.45
C GLN A 262 0.30 -40.91 10.37
N VAL A 263 -0.62 -40.10 9.85
CA VAL A 263 -1.18 -38.93 10.57
C VAL A 263 -2.70 -39.02 10.55
N ASP A 264 -3.33 -38.75 11.68
CA ASP A 264 -4.78 -38.47 11.72
C ASP A 264 -5.04 -37.09 11.09
N PRO A 265 -5.78 -37.00 9.96
CA PRO A 265 -6.02 -35.75 9.25
C PRO A 265 -6.72 -34.68 10.11
N ASN A 266 -7.37 -35.07 11.20
CA ASN A 266 -8.09 -34.17 12.10
C ASN A 266 -7.35 -33.89 13.41
N ALA A 267 -6.25 -34.58 13.71
CA ALA A 267 -5.54 -34.39 14.96
C ALA A 267 -4.55 -33.22 14.86
N LYS A 268 -4.68 -32.24 15.76
CA LYS A 268 -3.72 -31.13 15.90
C LYS A 268 -2.30 -31.60 16.29
N GLN A 269 -2.20 -32.81 16.85
CA GLN A 269 -0.95 -33.49 17.19
C GLN A 269 -0.92 -34.87 16.52
N PRO A 270 0.25 -35.42 16.19
CA PRO A 270 0.38 -36.70 15.50
C PRO A 270 -0.09 -37.86 16.40
N ALA A 271 -1.39 -38.11 16.43
CA ALA A 271 -1.95 -39.34 16.98
C ALA A 271 -1.71 -40.47 15.96
N LYS A 272 -1.11 -41.56 16.41
CA LYS A 272 -0.78 -42.72 15.55
C LYS A 272 -2.07 -43.34 14.99
N ARG A 273 -2.31 -43.17 13.69
CA ARG A 273 -3.30 -43.95 12.92
C ARG A 273 -2.60 -44.88 11.92
N LYS A 274 -3.33 -45.87 11.40
CA LYS A 274 -2.80 -46.91 10.49
C LYS A 274 -2.67 -46.48 9.02
N GLU A 275 -3.22 -45.32 8.62
CA GLU A 275 -3.24 -44.92 7.21
C GLU A 275 -2.11 -43.95 6.87
N LEU A 276 -1.36 -44.26 5.81
CA LEU A 276 -0.36 -43.37 5.23
C LEU A 276 -1.05 -42.24 4.47
N CYS A 277 -0.76 -41.00 4.83
CA CYS A 277 -1.24 -39.81 4.14
C CYS A 277 -0.07 -38.96 3.66
N LEU A 278 -0.25 -38.26 2.54
CA LEU A 278 0.68 -37.22 2.08
C LEU A 278 0.23 -35.87 2.62
N ARG A 279 1.05 -35.29 3.51
CA ARG A 279 0.85 -33.95 4.07
C ARG A 279 1.68 -32.94 3.30
N ILE A 280 1.04 -31.91 2.75
CA ILE A 280 1.71 -30.80 2.07
C ILE A 280 1.45 -29.52 2.86
N SER A 281 2.52 -28.88 3.33
CA SER A 281 2.46 -27.61 4.04
C SER A 281 2.80 -26.46 3.08
N LEU A 282 1.97 -25.44 3.09
CA LEU A 282 2.06 -24.26 2.25
C LEU A 282 2.13 -23.02 3.14
N LYS A 283 2.95 -22.05 2.74
CA LYS A 283 3.02 -20.72 3.35
C LYS A 283 2.66 -19.68 2.32
N MET A 284 1.56 -18.97 2.56
CA MET A 284 1.15 -17.84 1.73
C MET A 284 1.52 -16.54 2.42
N THR A 285 2.18 -15.64 1.70
CA THR A 285 2.69 -14.36 2.19
C THR A 285 2.12 -13.22 1.35
N ASN A 286 1.68 -12.15 2.01
CA ASN A 286 1.34 -10.92 1.32
C ASN A 286 2.61 -10.09 1.10
N VAL A 287 3.06 -10.02 -0.15
CA VAL A 287 4.24 -9.23 -0.58
C VAL A 287 3.86 -7.86 -1.14
N GLY A 288 2.56 -7.56 -1.25
CA GLY A 288 2.05 -6.26 -1.68
C GLY A 288 2.26 -5.18 -0.61
N VAL A 289 2.10 -3.91 -1.02
CA VAL A 289 2.30 -2.74 -0.14
C VAL A 289 1.02 -1.98 0.19
N ALA A 290 -0.11 -2.31 -0.47
CA ALA A 290 -1.29 -1.46 -0.47
C ALA A 290 -2.53 -2.08 0.18
N ARG A 291 -2.67 -3.41 0.20
CA ARG A 291 -3.90 -4.08 0.63
C ARG A 291 -3.66 -5.34 1.44
N ALA A 292 -4.58 -5.63 2.35
CA ALA A 292 -4.70 -6.96 2.94
C ALA A 292 -5.33 -7.93 1.93
N ILE A 293 -5.11 -9.23 2.13
CA ILE A 293 -5.62 -10.30 1.26
C ILE A 293 -6.56 -11.17 2.08
N ASP A 294 -7.80 -11.33 1.61
CA ASP A 294 -8.77 -12.24 2.23
C ASP A 294 -8.51 -13.67 1.73
N PHE A 295 -8.01 -14.52 2.62
CA PHE A 295 -7.81 -15.95 2.37
C PHE A 295 -9.00 -16.75 2.88
N ASN A 296 -9.72 -17.41 1.97
CA ASN A 296 -10.92 -18.18 2.28
C ASN A 296 -10.67 -19.69 2.39
N GLY A 297 -9.40 -20.12 2.37
CA GLY A 297 -9.02 -21.52 2.28
C GLY A 297 -8.94 -22.02 0.85
N TRP A 298 -8.32 -23.19 0.67
CA TRP A 298 -8.09 -23.76 -0.66
C TRP A 298 -9.29 -24.48 -1.26
N THR A 299 -10.33 -24.77 -0.47
CA THR A 299 -11.58 -25.34 -0.97
C THR A 299 -12.61 -24.21 -1.07
N VAL A 300 -12.82 -23.70 -2.29
CA VAL A 300 -13.66 -22.53 -2.52
C VAL A 300 -14.91 -22.96 -3.27
N THR A 301 -16.06 -22.51 -2.78
CA THR A 301 -17.29 -22.55 -3.57
C THR A 301 -17.29 -21.32 -4.46
N PRO A 302 -17.28 -21.47 -5.80
CA PRO A 302 -17.31 -20.32 -6.69
C PRO A 302 -18.53 -19.43 -6.38
N PRO A 303 -18.39 -18.10 -6.38
CA PRO A 303 -19.56 -17.23 -6.27
C PRO A 303 -20.49 -17.50 -7.45
N LEU A 304 -21.79 -17.62 -7.19
CA LEU A 304 -22.78 -17.76 -8.25
C LEU A 304 -22.67 -16.53 -9.18
N ALA A 305 -22.67 -16.78 -10.49
CA ALA A 305 -22.68 -15.68 -11.45
C ALA A 305 -23.90 -14.77 -11.20
N PRO A 306 -23.77 -13.44 -11.32
CA PRO A 306 -24.89 -12.53 -11.13
C PRO A 306 -26.05 -12.91 -12.04
N GLY A 307 -27.20 -13.29 -11.46
CA GLY A 307 -28.39 -13.72 -12.21
C GLY A 307 -28.49 -15.23 -12.47
N ALA A 308 -27.51 -16.04 -12.05
CA ALA A 308 -27.66 -17.50 -12.06
C ALA A 308 -28.65 -17.93 -10.98
N THR A 309 -29.72 -18.63 -11.37
CA THR A 309 -30.65 -19.25 -10.43
C THR A 309 -29.95 -20.39 -9.69
N PRO A 310 -30.23 -20.63 -8.39
CA PRO A 310 -29.56 -21.64 -7.57
C PRO A 310 -29.80 -23.11 -7.95
N ALA A 311 -30.22 -23.40 -9.18
CA ALA A 311 -30.80 -24.67 -9.57
C ALA A 311 -29.82 -25.83 -9.62
N GLU A 312 -28.50 -25.58 -9.66
CA GLU A 312 -27.49 -26.64 -9.67
C GLU A 312 -26.40 -26.37 -8.62
N PRO A 313 -26.15 -27.31 -7.69
CA PRO A 313 -25.09 -27.17 -6.71
C PRO A 313 -23.74 -27.14 -7.42
N VAL A 314 -23.12 -25.96 -7.47
CA VAL A 314 -21.77 -25.78 -8.02
C VAL A 314 -20.82 -26.60 -7.17
N SER A 315 -20.20 -27.62 -7.77
CA SER A 315 -19.21 -28.45 -7.08
C SER A 315 -18.06 -27.57 -6.59
N PRO A 316 -17.66 -27.70 -5.31
CA PRO A 316 -16.57 -26.89 -4.75
C PRO A 316 -15.28 -27.16 -5.54
N VAL A 317 -14.57 -26.09 -5.91
CA VAL A 317 -13.27 -26.19 -6.56
C VAL A 317 -12.23 -26.28 -5.45
N GLY A 318 -11.56 -27.43 -5.36
CA GLY A 318 -10.54 -27.71 -4.36
C GLY A 318 -9.15 -27.90 -4.94
N PRO A 319 -8.14 -28.11 -4.08
CA PRO A 319 -6.80 -28.54 -4.47
C PRO A 319 -6.85 -29.81 -5.32
N LYS A 320 -6.04 -29.84 -6.38
CA LYS A 320 -5.85 -31.03 -7.22
C LYS A 320 -4.38 -31.45 -7.16
N LEU A 321 -4.14 -32.66 -6.67
CA LEU A 321 -2.82 -33.29 -6.72
C LEU A 321 -2.85 -34.40 -7.77
N THR A 322 -1.90 -34.42 -8.70
CA THR A 322 -1.77 -35.51 -9.66
C THR A 322 -0.38 -36.14 -9.66
N THR A 323 -0.36 -37.47 -9.81
CA THR A 323 0.82 -38.33 -9.78
C THR A 323 0.76 -39.26 -10.98
N ALA A 324 1.72 -39.19 -11.89
CA ALA A 324 1.73 -40.00 -13.12
C ALA A 324 0.39 -39.99 -13.89
N GLY A 325 -0.31 -38.84 -13.92
CA GLY A 325 -1.60 -38.66 -14.59
C GLY A 325 -2.83 -39.07 -13.77
N ALA A 326 -2.67 -39.75 -12.63
CA ALA A 326 -3.77 -40.07 -11.73
C ALA A 326 -4.00 -38.94 -10.71
N THR A 327 -5.25 -38.57 -10.46
CA THR A 327 -5.60 -37.60 -9.41
C THR A 327 -5.65 -38.29 -8.06
N VAL A 328 -4.97 -37.73 -7.07
CA VAL A 328 -4.98 -38.22 -5.68
C VAL A 328 -6.09 -37.53 -4.91
N ALA A 329 -6.89 -38.31 -4.18
CA ALA A 329 -8.01 -37.77 -3.42
C ALA A 329 -7.52 -36.89 -2.27
N LEU A 330 -8.15 -35.70 -2.14
CA LEU A 330 -7.97 -34.81 -1.00
C LEU A 330 -8.75 -35.37 0.18
N LYS A 331 -8.08 -35.57 1.31
CA LYS A 331 -8.71 -35.92 2.58
C LYS A 331 -9.18 -34.65 3.29
N PRO A 332 -10.36 -34.65 3.93
CA PRO A 332 -10.81 -33.51 4.73
C PRO A 332 -9.80 -33.26 5.86
N ALA A 333 -9.11 -32.13 5.78
CA ALA A 333 -8.08 -31.74 6.74
C ALA A 333 -8.63 -30.62 7.62
N GLY A 334 -9.45 -30.98 8.62
CA GLY A 334 -10.06 -30.01 9.54
C GLY A 334 -10.81 -28.83 8.87
N PRO A 335 -11.31 -27.89 9.67
CA PRO A 335 -11.84 -26.64 9.14
C PRO A 335 -10.70 -25.82 8.51
N THR A 336 -10.88 -25.41 7.26
CA THR A 336 -9.92 -24.52 6.60
C THR A 336 -9.98 -23.14 7.26
N GLU A 337 -8.83 -22.67 7.75
CA GLU A 337 -8.77 -21.40 8.47
C GLU A 337 -8.90 -20.23 7.49
N LYS A 338 -10.04 -19.53 7.56
CA LYS A 338 -10.21 -18.24 6.90
C LYS A 338 -9.33 -17.21 7.62
N ALA A 339 -8.55 -16.45 6.87
CA ALA A 339 -7.62 -15.48 7.45
C ALA A 339 -7.52 -14.23 6.59
N VAL A 340 -7.35 -13.07 7.22
CA VAL A 340 -7.00 -11.83 6.53
C VAL A 340 -5.49 -11.64 6.65
N ILE A 341 -4.78 -11.67 5.52
CA ILE A 341 -3.32 -11.61 5.46
C ILE A 341 -2.90 -10.16 5.18
N TYR A 342 -2.48 -9.48 6.25
CA TYR A 342 -1.94 -8.13 6.17
C TYR A 342 -0.58 -8.07 5.46
N ILE A 343 -0.17 -6.87 5.06
CA ILE A 343 1.12 -6.58 4.40
C ILE A 343 2.27 -7.20 5.19
N SER A 344 3.16 -7.92 4.49
CA SER A 344 4.32 -8.61 5.06
C SER A 344 4.00 -9.69 6.11
N LYS A 345 2.73 -10.10 6.23
CA LYS A 345 2.31 -11.24 7.06
C LYS A 345 2.12 -12.48 6.20
N SER A 346 2.11 -13.63 6.85
CA SER A 346 1.92 -14.92 6.22
C SER A 346 0.90 -15.77 6.95
N ALA A 347 0.17 -16.59 6.20
CA ALA A 347 -0.67 -17.67 6.71
C ALA A 347 -0.10 -19.02 6.28
N GLU A 348 -0.15 -20.00 7.16
CA GLU A 348 0.23 -21.38 6.86
C GLU A 348 -1.02 -22.22 6.64
N SER A 349 -0.94 -23.15 5.69
CA SER A 349 -2.03 -24.05 5.37
C SER A 349 -1.48 -25.45 5.11
N THR A 350 -2.15 -26.45 5.67
CA THR A 350 -1.79 -27.86 5.48
C THR A 350 -2.87 -28.53 4.63
N LEU A 351 -2.45 -29.21 3.57
CA LEU A 351 -3.28 -30.09 2.76
C LEU A 351 -2.93 -31.54 3.07
N VAL A 352 -3.93 -32.41 3.12
CA VAL A 352 -3.75 -33.84 3.36
C VAL A 352 -4.38 -34.61 2.21
N PHE A 353 -3.58 -35.46 1.56
CA PHE A 353 -4.00 -36.34 0.48
C PHE A 353 -3.78 -37.79 0.88
N ASP A 354 -4.46 -38.71 0.20
CA ASP A 354 -4.08 -40.13 0.27
C ASP A 354 -2.63 -40.33 -0.17
N ALA A 355 -1.90 -41.21 0.51
CA ALA A 355 -0.54 -41.51 0.08
C ALA A 355 -0.57 -42.18 -1.31
N PRO A 356 0.14 -41.66 -2.31
CA PRO A 356 0.19 -42.29 -3.62
C PRO A 356 0.85 -43.67 -3.49
N THR A 357 0.26 -44.70 -4.12
CA THR A 357 0.76 -46.09 -4.09
C THR A 357 2.17 -46.22 -4.65
N LYS A 358 2.52 -45.35 -5.60
CA LYS A 358 3.88 -45.17 -6.11
C LYS A 358 4.15 -43.68 -6.17
N LEU A 359 5.19 -43.22 -5.47
CA LEU A 359 5.72 -41.88 -5.70
C LEU A 359 6.34 -41.86 -7.10
N ALA A 360 5.68 -41.17 -8.04
CA ALA A 360 6.30 -40.81 -9.30
C ALA A 360 7.50 -39.88 -9.06
N ASP A 361 8.29 -39.66 -10.10
CA ASP A 361 9.45 -38.76 -10.04
C ASP A 361 9.03 -37.30 -9.76
N GLU A 362 7.81 -36.93 -10.17
CA GLU A 362 7.25 -35.59 -10.04
C GLU A 362 5.76 -35.66 -9.67
N LEU A 363 5.37 -34.92 -8.62
CA LEU A 363 3.97 -34.66 -8.28
C LEU A 363 3.59 -33.27 -8.80
N THR A 364 2.37 -33.08 -9.27
CA THR A 364 1.86 -31.76 -9.66
C THR A 364 0.72 -31.35 -8.75
N LEU A 365 0.84 -30.17 -8.16
CA LEU A 365 -0.15 -29.59 -7.26
C LEU A 365 -0.74 -28.33 -7.90
N GLU A 366 -2.05 -28.29 -8.05
CA GLU A 366 -2.81 -27.14 -8.53
C GLU A 366 -3.76 -26.66 -7.43
N LEU A 367 -3.69 -25.37 -7.08
CA LEU A 367 -4.52 -24.74 -6.06
C LEU A 367 -5.37 -23.63 -6.70
N PRO A 368 -6.65 -23.50 -6.31
CA PRO A 368 -7.53 -22.49 -6.88
C PRO A 368 -7.13 -21.08 -6.45
N ALA A 369 -7.01 -20.18 -7.42
CA ALA A 369 -6.71 -18.76 -7.20
C ALA A 369 -7.81 -18.03 -6.43
N ALA A 370 -9.05 -18.50 -6.56
CA ALA A 370 -10.22 -17.99 -5.85
C ALA A 370 -10.04 -18.00 -4.33
N ALA A 371 -9.12 -18.80 -3.80
CA ALA A 371 -8.78 -18.84 -2.38
C ALA A 371 -8.33 -17.49 -1.83
N PHE A 372 -7.74 -16.63 -2.68
CA PHE A 372 -7.19 -15.32 -2.32
C PHE A 372 -7.62 -14.21 -3.31
N GLY A 373 -8.66 -14.44 -4.11
CA GLY A 373 -9.12 -13.50 -5.14
C GLY A 373 -8.17 -13.34 -6.33
N GLY A 374 -7.27 -14.30 -6.55
CA GLY A 374 -6.41 -14.33 -7.73
C GLY A 374 -7.12 -14.82 -8.98
N GLU A 375 -6.48 -14.60 -10.14
CA GLU A 375 -7.03 -15.01 -11.44
C GLU A 375 -6.47 -16.34 -11.94
N LYS A 376 -5.18 -16.63 -11.66
CA LYS A 376 -4.49 -17.81 -12.17
C LYS A 376 -4.21 -18.80 -11.05
N PRO A 377 -4.45 -20.11 -11.27
CA PRO A 377 -4.22 -21.11 -10.24
C PRO A 377 -2.74 -21.18 -9.85
N VAL A 378 -2.50 -21.54 -8.59
CA VAL A 378 -1.15 -21.79 -8.10
C VAL A 378 -0.73 -23.18 -8.54
N ARG A 379 0.38 -23.29 -9.27
CA ARG A 379 0.81 -24.54 -9.90
C ARG A 379 2.24 -24.87 -9.52
N PHE A 380 2.40 -25.96 -8.78
CA PHE A 380 3.69 -26.48 -8.34
C PHE A 380 4.01 -27.82 -8.98
N ARG A 381 5.29 -27.99 -9.31
CA ARG A 381 5.95 -29.26 -9.54
C ARG A 381 6.76 -29.61 -8.30
N ILE A 382 6.43 -30.73 -7.67
CA ILE A 382 7.03 -31.20 -6.43
C ILE A 382 7.91 -32.39 -6.80
N PRO A 383 9.24 -32.23 -6.86
CA PRO A 383 10.12 -33.34 -7.16
C PRO A 383 10.09 -34.34 -6.01
N ARG A 384 10.27 -35.62 -6.32
CA ARG A 384 10.34 -36.71 -5.32
C ARG A 384 11.35 -36.43 -4.20
N THR A 385 12.45 -35.75 -4.50
CA THR A 385 13.50 -35.39 -3.53
C THR A 385 13.00 -34.48 -2.40
N LEU A 386 11.89 -33.75 -2.63
CA LEU A 386 11.29 -32.86 -1.63
C LEU A 386 10.25 -33.58 -0.77
N VAL A 387 9.82 -34.78 -1.16
CA VAL A 387 8.86 -35.58 -0.40
C VAL A 387 9.60 -36.48 0.57
N VAL A 388 9.51 -36.16 1.87
CA VAL A 388 10.09 -36.97 2.94
C VAL A 388 9.17 -38.16 3.19
N GLY A 389 9.67 -39.37 2.96
CA GLY A 389 8.96 -40.63 3.26
C GLY A 389 9.24 -41.13 4.68
N PRO A 390 8.43 -42.09 5.19
CA PRO A 390 8.74 -42.82 6.40
C PRO A 390 9.94 -43.75 6.24
#